data_AF-A0AAV5XND9-F1
#
_entry.id   AF-A0AAV5XND9-F1
#
_cell.length_a   1.000
_cell.length_b   1.000
_cell.length_c   1.000
_cell.angle_alpha   90.00
_cell.angle_beta   90.00
_cell.angle_gamma   90.00
#
_symmetry.space_group_name_H-M   'P 1'
#
loop_
_entity.id
_entity.type
_entity.pdbx_description
1 polymer ?
#
loop_
_entity_poly.entity_id
_entity_poly.type
_entity_poly.pdbx_seq_one_letter_code
_entity_poly.pdbx_strand_id
1 'polypeptide(L)'
;MFTEMRKVLFGRERDLGFTLVELLIVILIVGILSAVALPLYLGYTHDAHLAEGKALGGSTMTALSGCVQVQGAGGFCTRSDIASRVGVGTNNFTTYDGRWQVTAADLTVNANVPPGLDGVIKVAGIAGNVSGMSLSMFATTTNAGVVLRCDPNSSTPPTTSTGGIAC
;
A
#
# COMPACT_ATOMS: atom_id res chain seq x y z
N MET A 1 -58.99 -39.88 29.88
CA MET A 1 -58.45 -39.16 31.06
C MET A 1 -57.03 -39.58 31.44
N PHE A 2 -56.50 -40.72 30.96
CA PHE A 2 -55.12 -41.18 31.28
C PHE A 2 -54.02 -40.69 30.34
N THR A 3 -54.35 -39.92 29.29
CA THR A 3 -53.37 -39.48 28.27
C THR A 3 -52.64 -38.18 28.65
N GLU A 4 -53.22 -37.36 29.54
CA GLU A 4 -52.64 -36.06 29.94
C GLU A 4 -51.57 -36.16 31.04
N MET A 5 -51.45 -37.31 31.73
CA MET A 5 -50.42 -37.49 32.78
C MET A 5 -49.03 -37.85 32.21
N ARG A 6 -48.92 -38.23 30.94
CA ARG A 6 -47.64 -38.57 30.30
C ARG A 6 -46.87 -37.35 29.77
N LYS A 7 -47.40 -36.14 29.92
CA LYS A 7 -46.72 -34.89 29.49
C LYS A 7 -45.94 -34.21 30.62
N VAL A 8 -46.21 -34.60 31.87
CA VAL A 8 -45.44 -34.15 33.05
C VAL A 8 -44.25 -35.09 33.34
N LEU A 9 -44.22 -36.27 32.71
CA LEU A 9 -43.21 -37.31 32.94
C LEU A 9 -42.07 -37.35 31.90
N PHE A 10 -42.23 -36.70 30.74
CA PHE A 10 -41.16 -36.62 29.74
C PHE A 10 -40.35 -35.35 29.95
N GLY A 11 -39.11 -35.59 30.37
CA GLY A 11 -38.12 -34.61 30.80
C GLY A 11 -38.13 -33.34 29.97
N ARG A 12 -38.09 -32.23 30.70
CA ARG A 12 -37.58 -30.95 30.21
C ARG A 12 -36.32 -31.26 29.42
N GLU A 13 -36.35 -31.05 28.10
CA GLU A 13 -35.15 -31.12 27.27
C GLU A 13 -34.14 -30.21 27.96
N ARG A 14 -33.10 -30.82 28.53
CA ARG A 14 -32.01 -30.06 29.13
C ARG A 14 -31.31 -29.48 27.91
N ASP A 15 -31.62 -28.23 27.58
CA ASP A 15 -30.68 -27.42 26.81
C ASP A 15 -29.35 -27.57 27.55
N LEU A 16 -28.43 -28.30 26.95
CA LEU A 16 -27.05 -28.46 27.39
C LEU A 16 -26.41 -27.09 27.16
N GLY A 17 -26.69 -26.17 28.08
CA GLY A 17 -26.16 -24.82 28.07
C GLY A 17 -24.64 -24.86 28.16
N PHE A 18 -23.99 -23.97 27.41
CA PHE A 18 -22.55 -23.77 27.42
C PHE A 18 -22.07 -23.56 28.86
N THR A 19 -21.08 -24.32 29.32
CA THR A 19 -20.60 -24.16 30.70
C THR A 19 -19.80 -22.86 30.83
N LEU A 20 -19.90 -22.17 31.97
CA LEU A 20 -19.05 -20.99 32.25
C LEU A 20 -17.56 -21.32 32.18
N VAL A 21 -17.21 -22.57 32.48
CA VAL A 21 -15.84 -23.09 32.38
C VAL A 21 -15.41 -23.27 30.92
N GLU A 22 -16.28 -23.80 30.04
CA GLU A 22 -15.99 -23.84 28.60
C GLU A 22 -15.77 -22.43 28.04
N LEU A 23 -16.61 -21.47 28.43
CA LEU A 23 -16.46 -20.10 27.96
C LEU A 23 -15.16 -19.48 28.44
N LEU A 24 -14.78 -19.72 29.70
CA LEU A 24 -13.51 -19.25 30.27
C LEU A 24 -12.28 -19.81 29.55
N ILE A 25 -12.27 -21.11 29.22
CA ILE A 25 -11.14 -21.73 28.51
C ILE A 25 -11.07 -21.21 27.07
N VAL A 26 -12.20 -21.01 26.41
CA VAL A 26 -12.25 -20.47 25.04
C VAL A 26 -11.67 -19.06 25.00
N ILE A 27 -12.09 -18.16 25.89
CA ILE A 27 -11.54 -16.80 25.93
C ILE A 27 -10.05 -16.78 26.28
N LEU A 28 -9.59 -17.73 27.11
CA LEU A 28 -8.18 -17.87 27.46
C LEU A 28 -7.34 -18.28 26.24
N ILE A 29 -7.80 -19.27 25.47
CA ILE A 29 -7.09 -19.73 24.26
C ILE A 29 -7.11 -18.62 23.19
N VAL A 30 -8.26 -18.00 22.93
CA VAL A 30 -8.38 -16.89 21.97
C VAL A 30 -7.52 -15.70 22.40
N GLY A 31 -7.44 -15.42 23.71
CA GLY A 31 -6.56 -14.40 24.28
C GLY A 31 -5.10 -14.61 23.88
N ILE A 32 -4.56 -15.81 24.10
CA ILE A 32 -3.17 -16.15 23.76
C ILE A 32 -2.93 -16.04 22.24
N LEU A 33 -3.84 -16.58 21.42
CA LEU A 33 -3.72 -16.51 19.96
C LEU A 33 -3.76 -15.07 19.45
N SER A 34 -4.65 -14.23 19.99
CA SER A 34 -4.80 -12.83 19.58
C SER A 34 -3.56 -11.98 19.88
N ALA A 35 -2.90 -12.24 21.02
CA ALA A 35 -1.72 -11.49 21.44
C ALA A 35 -0.55 -11.61 20.44
N VAL A 36 -0.42 -12.77 19.78
CA VAL A 36 0.61 -13.00 18.76
C VAL A 36 0.10 -12.67 17.35
N ALA A 37 -1.16 -12.99 17.05
CA ALA A 37 -1.71 -12.81 15.72
C ALA A 37 -1.86 -11.32 15.33
N LEU A 38 -2.28 -10.45 16.25
CA LEU A 38 -2.48 -9.03 15.98
C LEU A 38 -1.21 -8.28 15.55
N PRO A 39 -0.09 -8.32 16.28
CA PRO A 39 1.11 -7.58 15.87
C PRO A 39 1.66 -8.07 14.52
N LEU A 40 1.58 -9.39 14.27
CA LEU A 40 1.97 -9.96 12.98
C LEU A 40 1.07 -9.47 11.84
N TYR A 41 -0.25 -9.48 12.05
CA TYR A 41 -1.21 -9.02 11.05
C TYR A 41 -1.00 -7.54 10.68
N LEU A 42 -0.77 -6.68 11.68
CA LEU A 42 -0.48 -5.26 11.46
C LEU A 42 0.78 -5.07 10.61
N GLY A 43 1.86 -5.81 10.92
CA GLY A 43 3.09 -5.79 10.11
C GLY A 43 2.84 -6.18 8.65
N TYR A 44 2.11 -7.28 8.41
CA TYR A 44 1.78 -7.72 7.05
C TYR A 44 0.97 -6.69 6.27
N THR A 45 -0.01 -6.04 6.90
CA THR A 45 -0.81 -5.01 6.23
C THR A 45 0.02 -3.77 5.90
N HIS A 46 0.94 -3.40 6.79
CA HIS A 46 1.85 -2.28 6.56
C HIS A 46 2.81 -2.57 5.39
N ASP A 47 3.41 -3.76 5.34
CA ASP A 47 4.30 -4.15 4.25
C ASP A 47 3.56 -4.28 2.90
N ALA A 48 2.31 -4.75 2.92
CA ALA A 48 1.46 -4.79 1.73
C ALA A 48 1.19 -3.38 1.18
N HIS A 49 0.93 -2.42 2.08
CA HIS A 49 0.78 -1.01 1.69
C HIS A 49 2.08 -0.41 1.16
N LEU A 50 3.23 -0.70 1.77
CA LEU A 50 4.50 -0.26 1.23
C LEU A 50 4.77 -0.84 -0.17
N ALA A 51 4.42 -2.12 -0.39
CA ALA A 51 4.51 -2.77 -1.70
C ALA A 51 3.58 -2.12 -2.74
N GLU A 52 2.37 -1.71 -2.35
CA GLU A 52 1.43 -0.95 -3.19
C GLU A 52 2.06 0.37 -3.66
N GLY A 53 2.64 1.15 -2.73
CA GLY A 53 3.36 2.39 -3.06
C GLY A 53 4.57 2.17 -3.97
N LYS A 54 5.34 1.09 -3.74
CA LYS A 54 6.46 0.70 -4.62
C LYS A 54 6.00 0.32 -6.02
N ALA A 55 4.91 -0.42 -6.14
CA ALA A 55 4.33 -0.80 -7.43
C ALA A 55 3.87 0.44 -8.22
N LEU A 56 3.25 1.42 -7.56
CA LEU A 56 2.86 2.70 -8.16
C LEU A 56 4.08 3.52 -8.63
N GLY A 57 5.15 3.57 -7.83
CA GLY A 57 6.40 4.21 -8.23
C GLY A 57 7.05 3.53 -9.44
N GLY A 58 7.07 2.20 -9.46
CA GLY A 58 7.61 1.40 -10.55
C GLY A 58 6.81 1.55 -11.85
N SER A 59 5.48 1.50 -11.80
CA SER A 59 4.64 1.71 -12.98
C SER A 59 4.79 3.14 -13.52
N THR A 60 4.99 4.13 -12.66
CA THR A 60 5.30 5.51 -13.05
C THR A 60 6.65 5.59 -13.78
N MET A 61 7.67 4.88 -13.30
CA MET A 61 8.97 4.80 -13.99
C MET A 61 8.84 4.20 -15.39
N THR A 62 8.11 3.09 -15.51
CA THR A 62 7.89 2.41 -16.80
C THR A 62 7.08 3.27 -17.75
N ALA A 63 6.05 3.96 -17.26
CA ALA A 63 5.25 4.89 -18.06
C ALA A 63 6.11 6.03 -18.61
N LEU A 64 7.01 6.55 -17.78
CA LEU A 64 7.91 7.64 -18.15
C LEU A 64 9.02 7.19 -19.09
N SER A 65 9.66 6.05 -18.84
CA SER A 65 10.68 5.51 -19.75
C SER A 65 10.10 5.21 -21.13
N GLY A 66 8.90 4.63 -21.19
CA GLY A 66 8.17 4.43 -22.44
C GLY A 66 7.77 5.75 -23.11
N CYS A 67 7.49 6.81 -22.35
CA CYS A 67 7.20 8.12 -22.93
C CYS A 67 8.46 8.76 -23.54
N VAL A 68 9.60 8.69 -22.86
CA VAL A 68 10.90 9.17 -23.38
C VAL A 68 11.32 8.43 -24.65
N GLN A 69 11.09 7.12 -24.71
CA GLN A 69 11.36 6.33 -25.92
C GLN A 69 10.51 6.76 -27.13
N VAL A 70 9.26 7.18 -26.90
CA VAL A 70 8.36 7.64 -27.97
C VAL A 70 8.69 9.08 -28.41
N GLN A 71 9.01 9.95 -27.45
CA GLN A 71 9.24 11.38 -27.71
C GLN A 71 10.63 11.68 -28.29
N GLY A 72 11.64 10.85 -27.97
CA GLY A 72 13.02 11.05 -28.43
C GLY A 72 13.76 12.19 -27.70
N ALA A 73 14.97 12.50 -28.18
CA ALA A 73 15.83 13.51 -27.56
C ALA A 73 15.19 14.91 -27.64
N GLY A 74 15.09 15.59 -26.49
CA GLY A 74 14.49 16.93 -26.38
C GLY A 74 12.96 16.95 -26.37
N GLY A 75 12.30 15.79 -26.40
CA GLY A 75 10.86 15.68 -26.22
C GLY A 75 10.46 15.72 -24.74
N PHE A 76 9.24 16.16 -24.46
CA PHE A 76 8.72 16.31 -23.09
C PHE A 76 7.49 15.44 -22.87
N CYS A 77 7.44 14.78 -21.72
CA CYS A 77 6.28 14.01 -21.28
C CYS A 77 5.42 14.89 -20.37
N THR A 78 4.17 15.12 -20.75
CA THR A 78 3.28 15.87 -19.85
C THR A 78 2.89 15.01 -18.67
N ARG A 79 2.56 15.67 -17.58
CA ARG A 79 2.03 15.01 -16.38
C ARG A 79 0.77 14.20 -16.72
N SER A 80 -0.14 14.73 -17.56
CA SER A 80 -1.34 14.01 -18.00
C SER A 80 -1.05 12.72 -18.78
N ASP A 81 -0.01 12.69 -19.62
CA ASP A 81 0.36 11.49 -20.38
C ASP A 81 0.77 10.36 -19.44
N ILE A 82 1.53 10.69 -18.40
CA ILE A 82 1.94 9.73 -17.38
C ILE A 82 0.76 9.30 -16.52
N ALA A 83 -0.11 10.23 -16.11
CA ALA A 83 -1.30 9.92 -15.32
C ALA A 83 -2.19 8.87 -15.99
N SER A 84 -2.43 9.02 -17.30
CA SER A 84 -3.25 8.08 -18.08
C SER A 84 -2.63 6.68 -18.19
N ARG A 85 -1.30 6.59 -18.29
CA ARG A 85 -0.56 5.32 -18.39
C ARG A 85 -0.46 4.57 -17.06
N VAL A 86 -0.39 5.31 -15.95
CA VAL A 86 -0.30 4.75 -14.59
C VAL A 86 -1.68 4.46 -14.00
N GLY A 87 -2.74 5.08 -14.54
CA GLY A 87 -4.10 4.93 -14.03
C GLY A 87 -4.37 5.78 -12.80
N VAL A 88 -3.84 7.00 -12.74
CA VAL A 88 -4.12 7.98 -11.67
C VAL A 88 -4.89 9.17 -12.22
N GLY A 89 -5.61 9.88 -11.35
CA GLY A 89 -6.36 11.08 -11.72
C GLY A 89 -5.45 12.19 -12.25
N THR A 90 -5.86 12.87 -13.32
CA THR A 90 -5.05 13.87 -14.03
C THR A 90 -4.84 15.19 -13.26
N ASN A 91 -5.74 15.51 -12.33
CA ASN A 91 -5.70 16.79 -11.60
C ASN A 91 -4.70 16.77 -10.43
N ASN A 92 -4.80 15.75 -9.58
CA ASN A 92 -3.99 15.63 -8.36
C ASN A 92 -3.01 14.46 -8.38
N PHE A 93 -3.00 13.63 -9.44
CA PHE A 93 -2.16 12.43 -9.54
C PHE A 93 -2.43 11.43 -8.43
N THR A 94 -3.69 11.37 -8.01
CA THR A 94 -4.14 10.48 -6.96
C THR A 94 -4.69 9.20 -7.56
N THR A 95 -4.48 8.08 -6.88
CA THR A 95 -5.19 6.85 -7.19
C THR A 95 -6.70 7.06 -7.07
N TYR A 96 -7.49 6.27 -7.80
CA TYR A 96 -8.96 6.41 -7.81
C TYR A 96 -9.61 6.16 -6.45
N ASP A 97 -8.95 5.39 -5.59
CA ASP A 97 -9.36 5.18 -4.19
C ASP A 97 -8.99 6.35 -3.27
N GLY A 98 -8.27 7.36 -3.78
CA GLY A 98 -7.83 8.55 -3.05
C GLY A 98 -6.72 8.31 -2.03
N ARG A 99 -6.10 7.12 -2.01
CA ARG A 99 -5.14 6.72 -0.96
C ARG A 99 -3.73 7.23 -1.22
N TRP A 100 -3.27 7.15 -2.48
CA TRP A 100 -1.92 7.51 -2.87
C TRP A 100 -1.92 8.71 -3.80
N GLN A 101 -0.89 9.53 -3.67
CA GLN A 101 -0.58 10.62 -4.59
C GLN A 101 0.80 10.41 -5.19
N VAL A 102 0.88 10.41 -6.51
CA VAL A 102 2.13 10.31 -7.26
C VAL A 102 2.54 11.70 -7.72
N THR A 103 3.64 12.23 -7.21
CA THR A 103 4.22 13.48 -7.71
C THR A 103 5.43 13.15 -8.56
N ALA A 104 5.25 13.20 -9.89
CA ALA A 104 6.34 13.12 -10.87
C ALA A 104 6.96 14.51 -11.14
N ALA A 105 7.02 15.37 -10.12
CA ALA A 105 7.68 16.66 -10.26
C ALA A 105 9.19 16.40 -10.33
N ASP A 106 9.81 16.95 -11.38
CA ASP A 106 11.27 17.02 -11.58
C ASP A 106 11.91 15.87 -12.38
N LEU A 107 11.20 15.23 -13.33
CA LEU A 107 11.88 14.37 -14.31
C LEU A 107 12.14 15.12 -15.61
N THR A 108 13.40 15.45 -15.85
CA THR A 108 13.86 16.08 -17.08
C THR A 108 14.36 14.99 -18.02
N VAL A 109 13.86 14.98 -19.27
CA VAL A 109 14.47 14.19 -20.34
C VAL A 109 15.77 14.89 -20.69
N ASN A 110 16.91 14.30 -20.36
CA ASN A 110 18.17 14.91 -20.75
C ASN A 110 18.26 14.92 -22.30
N ALA A 111 18.86 15.96 -22.87
CA ALA A 111 19.02 16.07 -24.33
C ALA A 111 20.11 15.13 -24.89
N ASN A 112 20.59 14.19 -24.07
CA ASN A 112 21.65 13.26 -24.45
C ASN A 112 21.11 12.18 -25.39
N VAL A 113 21.99 11.57 -26.19
CA VAL A 113 21.66 10.46 -27.08
C VAL A 113 22.38 9.21 -26.57
N PRO A 114 21.67 8.17 -26.11
CA PRO A 114 20.22 8.05 -25.98
C PRO A 114 19.62 8.90 -24.84
N PRO A 115 18.36 9.35 -24.96
CA PRO A 115 17.70 10.16 -23.92
C PRO A 115 17.49 9.32 -22.66
N GLY A 116 17.88 9.88 -21.53
CA GLY A 116 17.84 9.28 -20.20
C GLY A 116 16.94 10.07 -19.25
N LEU A 117 16.49 9.38 -18.21
CA LEU A 117 15.69 9.96 -17.14
C LEU A 117 16.62 10.48 -16.05
N ASP A 118 16.48 11.76 -15.71
CA ASP A 118 17.11 12.36 -14.54
C ASP A 118 16.03 13.02 -13.67
N GLY A 119 15.95 12.64 -12.40
CA GLY A 119 14.94 13.18 -11.50
C GLY A 119 14.41 12.21 -10.45
N VAL A 120 13.33 12.63 -9.78
CA VAL A 120 12.75 11.91 -8.64
C VAL A 120 11.26 11.66 -8.84
N ILE A 121 10.84 10.40 -8.74
CA ILE A 121 9.42 10.04 -8.65
C ILE A 121 9.07 9.94 -7.16
N LYS A 122 8.04 10.68 -6.74
CA LYS A 122 7.56 10.67 -5.35
C LYS A 122 6.18 10.03 -5.26
N VAL A 123 5.96 9.20 -4.27
CA VAL A 123 4.67 8.60 -3.94
C VAL A 123 4.40 8.85 -2.47
N ALA A 124 3.26 9.48 -2.17
CA ALA A 124 2.86 9.81 -0.80
C ALA A 124 1.49 9.21 -0.49
N GLY A 125 1.36 8.54 0.64
CA GLY A 125 0.07 8.12 1.17
C GLY A 125 -0.62 9.32 1.84
N ILE A 126 -1.74 9.74 1.25
CA ILE A 126 -2.46 10.96 1.62
C ILE A 126 -3.76 10.69 2.38
N ALA A 127 -4.26 9.46 2.36
CA ALA A 127 -5.50 9.08 3.04
C ALA A 127 -5.56 7.60 3.40
N GLY A 128 -6.50 7.25 4.28
CA GLY A 128 -6.75 5.87 4.70
C GLY A 128 -5.56 5.23 5.43
N ASN A 129 -5.40 3.93 5.27
CA ASN A 129 -4.37 3.14 5.96
C ASN A 129 -2.94 3.38 5.42
N VAL A 130 -2.77 4.32 4.48
CA VAL A 130 -1.46 4.71 3.96
C VAL A 130 -1.01 6.10 4.39
N SER A 131 -1.86 6.80 5.13
CA SER A 131 -1.52 8.12 5.68
C SER A 131 -0.24 8.04 6.50
N GLY A 132 0.75 8.85 6.14
CA GLY A 132 2.05 8.87 6.83
C GLY A 132 3.08 7.92 6.24
N MET A 133 2.82 7.28 5.10
CA MET A 133 3.84 6.54 4.35
C MET A 133 4.24 7.29 3.09
N SER A 134 5.52 7.25 2.73
CA SER A 134 6.01 7.82 1.49
C SER A 134 7.19 7.06 0.90
N LEU A 135 7.38 7.24 -0.40
CA LEU A 135 8.43 6.66 -1.21
C LEU A 135 8.95 7.72 -2.17
N SER A 136 10.24 7.66 -2.42
CA SER A 136 10.92 8.42 -3.46
C SER A 136 11.85 7.50 -4.23
N MET A 137 11.93 7.74 -5.53
CA MET A 137 12.74 6.95 -6.43
C MET A 137 13.59 7.88 -7.27
N PHE A 138 14.89 7.81 -7.08
CA PHE A 138 15.88 8.69 -7.70
C PHE A 138 16.47 7.97 -8.91
N ALA A 139 16.24 8.51 -10.11
CA ALA A 139 16.91 8.07 -11.32
C ALA A 139 18.08 9.04 -11.60
N THR A 140 19.31 8.52 -11.69
CA THR A 140 20.48 9.34 -12.00
C THR A 140 21.18 8.89 -13.28
N THR A 141 21.60 9.86 -14.08
CA THR A 141 22.23 9.62 -15.39
C THR A 141 23.72 9.28 -15.28
N THR A 142 24.35 9.53 -14.13
CA THR A 142 25.78 9.31 -13.88
C THR A 142 26.15 7.87 -13.54
N ASN A 143 25.22 7.06 -13.02
CA ASN A 143 25.49 5.67 -12.60
C ASN A 143 24.53 4.63 -13.20
N ALA A 144 23.72 5.00 -14.21
CA ALA A 144 22.76 4.12 -14.89
C ALA A 144 21.92 3.25 -13.93
N GLY A 145 21.35 3.88 -12.89
CA GLY A 145 20.66 3.15 -11.83
C GLY A 145 19.52 3.95 -11.20
N VAL A 146 18.65 3.21 -10.52
CA VAL A 146 17.52 3.76 -9.78
C VAL A 146 17.69 3.43 -8.31
N VAL A 147 17.55 4.44 -7.46
CA VAL A 147 17.67 4.32 -6.01
C VAL A 147 16.30 4.53 -5.37
N LEU A 148 15.75 3.53 -4.68
CA LEU A 148 14.48 3.63 -3.97
C LEU A 148 14.71 3.93 -2.49
N ARG A 149 14.06 4.98 -1.98
CA ARG A 149 14.06 5.39 -0.56
C ARG A 149 12.63 5.55 -0.05
N CYS A 150 12.29 4.95 1.09
CA CYS A 150 11.00 5.15 1.73
C CYS A 150 11.11 5.80 3.10
N ASP A 151 9.99 6.37 3.54
CA ASP A 151 9.73 6.70 4.93
C ASP A 151 8.35 6.16 5.33
N PRO A 152 8.27 5.10 6.15
CA PRO A 152 6.98 4.56 6.59
C PRO A 152 6.28 5.39 7.68
N ASN A 153 6.94 6.45 8.18
CA ASN A 153 6.43 7.27 9.28
C ASN A 153 6.23 8.74 8.91
N SER A 154 6.46 9.10 7.64
CA SER A 154 6.15 10.43 7.12
C SER A 154 5.47 10.37 5.76
N SER A 155 4.45 11.20 5.57
CA SER A 155 3.84 11.46 4.25
C SER A 155 4.70 12.37 3.38
N THR A 156 5.79 12.94 3.92
CA THR A 156 6.76 13.73 3.16
C THR A 156 7.78 12.81 2.50
N PRO A 157 7.78 12.67 1.16
CA PRO A 157 8.72 11.80 0.46
C PRO A 157 10.16 12.24 0.70
N PRO A 158 11.12 11.30 0.84
CA PRO A 158 12.53 11.66 0.92
C PRO A 158 12.96 12.52 -0.27
N THR A 159 13.81 13.51 0.00
CA THR A 159 14.23 14.49 -1.00
C THR A 159 15.61 14.21 -1.59
N THR A 160 16.36 13.29 -1.00
CA THR A 160 17.71 12.91 -1.44
C THR A 160 17.85 11.39 -1.54
N SER A 161 18.75 10.93 -2.42
CA SER A 161 19.03 9.50 -2.64
C SER A 161 19.63 8.77 -1.43
N THR A 162 20.01 9.51 -0.39
CA THR A 162 20.53 9.02 0.89
C THR A 162 19.57 9.27 2.06
N GLY A 163 18.45 9.95 1.83
CA GLY A 163 17.44 10.21 2.85
C GLY A 163 16.50 9.01 3.07
N GLY A 164 15.88 8.94 4.24
CA GLY A 164 14.96 7.86 4.59
C GLY A 164 15.65 6.49 4.71
N ILE A 165 14.87 5.43 4.53
CA ILE A 165 15.30 4.03 4.62
C ILE A 165 15.41 3.44 3.22
N ALA A 166 16.35 2.50 3.04
CA ALA A 166 16.46 1.75 1.79
C ALA A 166 15.22 0.86 1.58
N CYS A 167 14.72 0.95 0.35
CA CYS A 167 13.60 0.20 -0.19
C CYS A 167 13.98 -0.35 -1.56
#